data_AF-A0A9D5ZXN1-F1
#
_entry.id   AF-A0A9D5ZXN1-F1
#
_cell.length_a   1.000
_cell.length_b   1.000
_cell.length_c   1.000
_cell.angle_alpha   90.00
_cell.angle_beta   90.00
_cell.angle_gamma   90.00
#
_symmetry.space_group_name_H-M   'P 1'
#
loop_
_entity.id
_entity.type
_entity.pdbx_description
1 polymer ?
#
loop_
_entity_poly.entity_id
_entity_poly.type
_entity_poly.pdbx_seq_one_letter_code
_entity_poly.pdbx_strand_id
1 'polypeptide(L)'
;MARQPKTQTQGEAFRYLANARDILKHSKIEDDIYLDKKPVREAFGTAYLAVLEAINEALIEKGLTQKELPKSVDGYRAALKKFISVHNGKLIREFEFLYETLHIGGYYRGLIYGVDLVKDSFKHTESFINKLVVH
;
A
#
# COMPACT_ATOMS: atom_id res chain seq x y z
N MET A 1 6.24 11.93 35.73
CA MET A 1 6.35 12.28 34.29
C MET A 1 6.26 11.00 33.49
N ALA A 2 5.14 10.80 32.80
CA ALA A 2 4.92 9.61 31.97
C ALA A 2 5.88 9.62 30.78
N ARG A 3 6.58 8.50 30.56
CA ARG A 3 7.36 8.28 29.34
C ARG A 3 6.40 8.34 28.15
N GLN A 4 6.60 9.29 27.26
CA GLN A 4 5.91 9.30 25.97
C GLN A 4 6.22 7.98 25.23
N PRO A 5 5.23 7.32 24.62
CA PRO A 5 5.50 6.18 23.76
C PRO A 5 6.37 6.66 22.60
N LYS A 6 7.48 5.95 22.35
CA LYS A 6 8.34 6.19 21.20
C LYS A 6 7.47 6.07 19.94
N THR A 7 7.13 7.18 19.30
CA THR A 7 6.69 7.16 17.91
C THR A 7 7.89 6.68 17.10
N GLN A 8 7.95 5.37 16.82
CA GLN A 8 8.78 4.84 15.76
C GLN A 8 8.51 5.72 14.53
N THR A 9 9.57 6.27 13.94
CA THR A 9 9.50 6.96 12.65
C THR A 9 8.89 5.96 11.67
N GLN A 10 7.58 6.06 11.42
CA GLN A 10 6.90 5.15 10.52
C GLN A 10 7.50 5.39 9.12
N GLY A 11 8.12 4.36 8.52
CA GLY A 11 8.87 4.46 7.25
C GLY A 11 8.05 5.08 6.11
N GLU A 12 8.68 5.31 4.95
CA GLU A 12 8.06 6.05 3.86
C GLU A 12 6.75 5.38 3.40
N ALA A 13 6.70 4.05 3.39
CA ALA A 13 5.48 3.29 3.13
C ALA A 13 4.28 3.73 4.00
N PHE A 14 4.47 3.86 5.32
CA PHE A 14 3.41 4.29 6.23
C PHE A 14 3.03 5.76 6.04
N ARG A 15 3.99 6.62 5.67
CA ARG A 15 3.72 8.02 5.34
C ARG A 15 2.79 8.12 4.13
N TYR A 16 3.02 7.33 3.08
CA TYR A 16 2.12 7.25 1.93
C TYR A 16 0.73 6.71 2.31
N LEU A 17 0.65 5.67 3.15
CA LEU A 17 -0.65 5.16 3.60
C LEU A 17 -1.42 6.18 4.46
N ALA A 18 -0.73 6.94 5.31
CA ALA A 18 -1.33 8.03 6.07
C ALA A 18 -1.86 9.13 5.14
N ASN A 19 -1.08 9.52 4.13
CA ASN A 19 -1.53 10.49 3.12
C ASN A 19 -2.75 10.00 2.34
N ALA A 20 -2.81 8.71 2.00
CA ALA A 20 -3.98 8.12 1.35
C ALA A 20 -5.26 8.27 2.20
N ARG A 21 -5.15 8.04 3.53
CA ARG A 21 -6.25 8.27 4.48
C ARG A 21 -6.61 9.76 4.55
N ASP A 22 -5.62 10.64 4.53
CA ASP A 22 -5.79 12.08 4.64
C ASP A 22 -6.51 12.71 3.43
N ILE A 23 -6.28 12.20 2.23
CA ILE A 23 -6.99 12.62 1.00
C ILE A 23 -8.52 12.51 1.17
N LEU A 24 -8.99 11.53 1.96
CA LEU A 24 -10.42 11.26 2.14
C LEU A 24 -11.06 11.97 3.33
N LYS A 25 -10.28 12.65 4.18
CA LYS A 25 -10.77 13.28 5.43
C LYS A 25 -11.96 14.23 5.24
N HIS A 26 -12.02 14.88 4.08
CA HIS A 26 -13.04 15.88 3.76
C HIS A 26 -13.99 15.46 2.62
N SER A 27 -13.91 14.20 2.19
CA SER A 27 -14.80 13.68 1.15
C SER A 27 -16.22 13.49 1.70
N LYS A 28 -17.21 13.93 0.92
CA LYS A 28 -18.62 13.73 1.27
C LYS A 28 -19.02 12.27 1.11
N ILE A 29 -19.76 11.76 2.10
CA ILE A 29 -20.27 10.39 2.15
C ILE A 29 -21.79 10.47 2.32
N GLU A 30 -22.52 9.66 1.55
CA GLU A 30 -23.96 9.43 1.67
C GLU A 30 -24.22 7.94 1.46
N ASP A 31 -25.07 7.33 2.29
CA ASP A 31 -25.38 5.88 2.25
C ASP A 31 -24.14 4.97 2.12
N ASP A 32 -23.11 5.26 2.93
CA ASP A 32 -21.82 4.55 2.94
C ASP A 32 -21.07 4.54 1.60
N ILE A 33 -21.32 5.54 0.76
CA ILE A 33 -20.69 5.75 -0.54
C ILE A 33 -20.02 7.12 -0.59
N TYR A 34 -18.78 7.17 -1.06
CA TYR A 34 -18.13 8.43 -1.44
C TYR A 34 -18.78 9.01 -2.69
N LEU A 35 -19.32 10.23 -2.57
CA LEU A 35 -20.02 10.90 -3.67
C LEU A 35 -19.07 11.37 -4.78
N ASP A 36 -17.89 11.85 -4.41
CA ASP A 36 -16.84 12.22 -5.35
C ASP A 36 -15.81 11.10 -5.46
N LYS A 37 -15.69 10.51 -6.66
CA LYS A 37 -14.75 9.43 -6.95
C LYS A 37 -13.31 9.93 -7.10
N LYS A 38 -13.08 11.21 -7.40
CA LYS A 38 -11.72 11.71 -7.66
C LYS A 38 -10.81 11.56 -6.43
N PRO A 39 -11.18 12.04 -5.22
CA PRO A 39 -10.37 11.82 -4.01
C PRO A 39 -10.15 10.33 -3.71
N VAL A 40 -11.17 9.49 -3.97
CA VAL A 40 -11.05 8.04 -3.79
C VAL A 40 -9.98 7.45 -4.70
N ARG A 41 -9.97 7.83 -5.98
CA ARG A 41 -8.93 7.38 -6.93
C ARG A 41 -7.54 7.86 -6.52
N GLU A 42 -7.40 9.11 -6.08
CA GLU A 42 -6.13 9.68 -5.60
C GLU A 42 -5.62 8.94 -4.35
N ALA A 43 -6.53 8.63 -3.41
CA ALA A 43 -6.22 7.88 -2.22
C ALA A 43 -5.77 6.44 -2.54
N PHE A 44 -6.44 5.76 -3.47
CA PHE A 44 -6.01 4.44 -3.95
C PHE A 44 -4.65 4.47 -4.64
N GLY A 45 -4.39 5.47 -5.48
CA GLY A 45 -3.08 5.65 -6.12
C GLY A 45 -1.97 5.84 -5.08
N THR A 46 -2.23 6.66 -4.07
CA THR A 46 -1.29 6.93 -2.96
C THR A 46 -1.07 5.68 -2.10
N ALA A 47 -2.12 4.91 -1.81
CA ALA A 47 -2.02 3.65 -1.08
C ALA A 47 -1.25 2.58 -1.87
N TYR A 48 -1.36 2.57 -3.21
CA TYR A 48 -0.55 1.67 -4.04
C TYR A 48 0.94 2.06 -4.00
N LEU A 49 1.26 3.36 -3.98
CA LEU A 49 2.64 3.82 -3.78
C LEU A 49 3.19 3.34 -2.42
N ALA A 50 2.38 3.36 -1.36
CA ALA A 50 2.77 2.81 -0.06
C ALA A 50 3.20 1.33 -0.14
N VAL A 51 2.51 0.53 -0.95
CA VAL A 51 2.88 -0.88 -1.20
C VAL A 51 4.25 -0.96 -1.90
N LEU A 52 4.49 -0.14 -2.91
CA LEU A 52 5.76 -0.13 -3.64
C LEU A 52 6.93 0.31 -2.76
N GLU A 53 6.74 1.35 -1.94
CA GLU A 53 7.77 1.81 -1.00
C GLU A 53 8.14 0.71 0.00
N ALA A 54 7.16 -0.02 0.56
CA ALA A 54 7.46 -1.13 1.46
C ALA A 54 8.25 -2.25 0.78
N ILE A 55 7.96 -2.54 -0.49
CA ILE A 55 8.74 -3.52 -1.25
C ILE A 55 10.15 -2.99 -1.52
N ASN A 56 10.30 -1.71 -1.88
CA ASN A 56 11.60 -1.08 -2.11
C ASN A 56 12.47 -1.13 -0.86
N GLU A 57 11.93 -0.72 0.30
CA GLU A 57 12.60 -0.80 1.60
C GLU A 57 13.09 -2.23 1.87
N ALA A 58 12.20 -3.23 1.76
CA ALA A 58 12.55 -4.62 2.00
C ALA A 58 13.60 -5.16 0.99
N LEU A 59 13.57 -4.74 -0.27
CA LEU A 59 14.57 -5.12 -1.26
C LEU A 59 15.94 -4.49 -0.99
N ILE A 60 15.97 -3.23 -0.54
CA ILE A 60 17.21 -2.55 -0.12
C ILE A 60 17.83 -3.27 1.07
N GLU A 61 17.02 -3.70 2.04
CA GLU A 61 17.50 -4.52 3.17
C GLU A 61 18.06 -5.88 2.72
N LYS A 62 17.65 -6.40 1.56
CA LYS A 62 18.26 -7.57 0.90
C LYS A 62 19.51 -7.24 0.09
N GLY A 63 19.99 -6.00 0.11
CA GLY A 63 21.23 -5.56 -0.51
C GLY A 63 21.10 -5.00 -1.92
N LEU A 64 19.88 -4.76 -2.42
CA LEU A 64 19.70 -4.11 -3.72
C LEU A 64 19.95 -2.60 -3.60
N THR A 65 20.59 -2.05 -4.61
CA THR A 65 20.73 -0.60 -4.76
C THR A 65 19.49 0.02 -5.37
N GLN A 66 19.33 1.34 -5.21
CA GLN A 66 18.24 2.12 -5.83
C GLN A 66 18.12 1.92 -7.34
N LYS A 67 19.24 1.66 -8.04
CA LYS A 67 19.25 1.44 -9.50
C LYS A 67 18.71 0.06 -9.90
N GLU A 68 18.76 -0.90 -9.00
CA GLU A 68 18.33 -2.28 -9.20
C GLU A 68 16.85 -2.49 -8.83
N LEU A 69 16.22 -1.48 -8.21
CA LEU A 69 14.82 -1.55 -7.85
C LEU A 69 13.90 -1.68 -9.08
N PRO A 70 12.80 -2.44 -8.96
CA PRO A 70 11.87 -2.63 -10.06
C PRO A 70 11.19 -1.33 -10.51
N LYS A 71 10.91 -1.26 -11.82
CA LYS A 71 10.23 -0.12 -12.45
C LYS A 71 8.88 -0.47 -13.08
N SER A 72 8.48 -1.73 -12.99
CA SER A 72 7.23 -2.25 -13.54
C SER A 72 6.64 -3.27 -12.58
N VAL A 73 5.32 -3.48 -12.66
CA VAL A 73 4.63 -4.49 -11.85
C VAL A 73 5.26 -5.88 -12.03
N ASP A 74 5.63 -6.26 -13.25
CA ASP A 74 6.30 -7.54 -13.51
C ASP A 74 7.68 -7.61 -12.86
N GLY A 75 8.40 -6.48 -12.80
CA GLY A 75 9.65 -6.38 -12.06
C GLY A 75 9.44 -6.58 -10.56
N TYR A 76 8.41 -5.96 -9.97
CA TYR A 76 8.07 -6.15 -8.55
C TYR A 76 7.70 -7.61 -8.26
N ARG A 77 6.90 -8.24 -9.13
CA ARG A 77 6.57 -9.68 -9.04
C ARG A 77 7.82 -10.55 -9.03
N ALA A 78 8.74 -10.31 -9.97
CA ALA A 78 9.97 -11.07 -10.09
C ALA A 78 10.88 -10.88 -8.85
N ALA A 79 11.03 -9.63 -8.39
CA ALA A 79 11.85 -9.30 -7.23
C ALA A 79 11.30 -9.91 -5.94
N LEU A 80 9.99 -9.82 -5.71
CA LEU A 80 9.34 -10.45 -4.55
C LEU A 80 9.57 -11.97 -4.54
N LYS A 81 9.43 -12.65 -5.68
CA LYS A 81 9.68 -14.10 -5.79
C LYS A 81 11.14 -14.45 -5.50
N LYS A 82 12.07 -13.64 -6.02
CA LYS A 82 13.51 -13.90 -5.95
C LYS A 82 14.11 -13.60 -4.57
N PHE A 83 13.70 -12.51 -3.93
CA PHE A 83 14.41 -11.97 -2.76
C PHE A 83 13.66 -12.09 -1.43
N ILE A 84 12.33 -12.17 -1.46
CA ILE A 84 11.52 -12.13 -0.23
C ILE A 84 10.76 -13.44 -0.04
N SER A 85 10.11 -13.93 -1.09
CA SER A 85 9.11 -14.99 -1.03
C SER A 85 9.59 -16.31 -1.62
N VAL A 86 10.88 -16.63 -1.42
CA VAL A 86 11.57 -17.79 -2.04
C VAL A 86 10.87 -19.12 -1.74
N HIS A 87 10.15 -19.22 -0.61
CA HIS A 87 9.50 -20.46 -0.16
C HIS A 87 8.00 -20.36 0.14
N ASN A 88 7.35 -19.20 -0.07
CA ASN A 88 5.92 -19.04 0.23
C ASN A 88 5.21 -18.11 -0.76
N GLY A 89 4.30 -18.66 -1.57
CA GLY A 89 3.51 -17.89 -2.54
C GLY A 89 2.45 -16.97 -1.92
N LYS A 90 2.23 -17.01 -0.60
CA LYS A 90 1.21 -16.18 0.08
C LYS A 90 1.44 -14.68 -0.14
N LEU A 91 2.66 -14.19 0.05
CA LEU A 91 2.98 -12.76 -0.10
C LEU A 91 2.76 -12.30 -1.55
N ILE A 92 3.13 -13.13 -2.53
CA ILE A 92 2.87 -12.83 -3.95
C ILE A 92 1.38 -12.70 -4.22
N ARG A 93 0.55 -13.62 -3.72
CA ARG A 93 -0.91 -13.52 -3.89
C ARG A 93 -1.49 -12.27 -3.23
N GLU A 94 -0.98 -11.89 -2.07
CA GLU A 94 -1.37 -10.63 -1.42
C GLU A 94 -0.95 -9.40 -2.23
N PHE A 95 0.25 -9.40 -2.82
CA PHE A 95 0.68 -8.35 -3.74
C PHE A 95 -0.22 -8.25 -4.98
N GLU A 96 -0.55 -9.39 -5.62
CA GLU A 96 -1.47 -9.40 -6.77
C GLU A 96 -2.84 -8.84 -6.39
N PHE A 97 -3.38 -9.26 -5.25
CA PHE A 97 -4.64 -8.73 -4.73
C PHE A 97 -4.59 -7.20 -4.54
N LEU A 98 -3.51 -6.67 -3.96
CA LEU A 98 -3.35 -5.22 -3.77
C LEU A 98 -3.13 -4.48 -5.09
N TYR A 99 -2.42 -5.06 -6.06
CA TYR A 99 -2.27 -4.49 -7.39
C TYR A 99 -3.63 -4.40 -8.11
N GLU A 100 -4.39 -5.48 -8.13
CA GLU A 100 -5.72 -5.50 -8.76
C GLU A 100 -6.70 -4.56 -8.04
N THR A 101 -6.68 -4.53 -6.72
CA THR A 101 -7.60 -3.72 -5.91
C THR A 101 -7.23 -2.24 -5.95
N LEU A 102 -6.00 -1.88 -5.58
CA LEU A 102 -5.60 -0.48 -5.42
C LEU A 102 -5.29 0.17 -6.76
N HIS A 103 -4.45 -0.46 -7.59
CA HIS A 103 -3.98 0.15 -8.83
C HIS A 103 -5.04 0.05 -9.93
N ILE A 104 -5.54 -1.16 -10.21
CA ILE A 104 -6.48 -1.36 -11.32
C ILE A 104 -7.90 -0.94 -10.95
N GLY A 105 -8.47 -1.49 -9.88
CA GLY A 105 -9.86 -1.27 -9.48
C GLY A 105 -10.10 0.13 -8.92
N GLY A 106 -9.32 0.51 -7.91
CA GLY A 106 -9.44 1.76 -7.19
C GLY A 106 -8.95 2.95 -8.01
N TYR A 107 -7.66 3.02 -8.31
CA TYR A 107 -7.04 4.17 -8.99
C TYR A 107 -7.41 4.27 -10.47
N TYR A 108 -7.09 3.26 -11.28
CA TYR A 108 -7.21 3.35 -12.72
C TYR A 108 -8.66 3.35 -13.19
N ARG A 109 -9.48 2.39 -12.73
CA ARG A 109 -10.88 2.24 -13.16
C ARG A 109 -11.89 2.99 -12.30
N GLY A 110 -11.55 3.36 -11.06
CA GLY A 110 -12.48 4.10 -10.18
C GLY A 110 -13.74 3.32 -9.81
N LEU A 111 -13.62 2.00 -9.67
CA LEU A 111 -14.75 1.09 -9.43
C LEU A 111 -15.08 0.92 -7.95
N ILE A 112 -14.14 1.25 -7.07
CA ILE A 112 -14.28 1.08 -5.61
C ILE A 112 -14.53 2.44 -4.98
N TYR A 113 -15.72 2.63 -4.42
CA TYR A 113 -16.13 3.88 -3.78
C TYR A 113 -17.09 3.68 -2.59
N GLY A 114 -17.37 2.43 -2.22
CA GLY A 114 -18.02 2.10 -0.95
C GLY A 114 -17.04 2.27 0.20
N VAL A 115 -17.47 2.93 1.28
CA VAL A 115 -16.64 3.31 2.43
C VAL A 115 -15.92 2.10 3.04
N ASP A 116 -16.64 0.99 3.22
CA ASP A 116 -16.06 -0.22 3.81
C ASP A 116 -15.02 -0.88 2.91
N LEU A 117 -15.28 -0.93 1.59
CA LEU A 117 -14.31 -1.47 0.63
C LEU A 117 -13.01 -0.64 0.61
N VAL A 118 -13.12 0.68 0.73
CA VAL A 118 -11.95 1.58 0.83
C VAL A 118 -11.18 1.32 2.12
N LYS A 119 -11.87 1.25 3.28
CA LYS A 119 -11.25 0.97 4.58
C LYS A 119 -10.56 -0.39 4.60
N ASP A 120 -11.22 -1.43 4.10
CA ASP A 120 -10.67 -2.78 4.03
C ASP A 120 -9.44 -2.82 3.13
N SER A 121 -9.48 -2.14 1.98
CA SER A 121 -8.32 -2.02 1.09
C SER A 121 -7.11 -1.43 1.83
N PHE A 122 -7.31 -0.35 2.60
CA PHE A 122 -6.21 0.26 3.37
C PHE A 122 -5.72 -0.60 4.52
N LYS A 123 -6.61 -1.38 5.15
CA LYS A 123 -6.23 -2.37 6.17
C LYS A 123 -5.39 -3.50 5.58
N HIS A 124 -5.73 -3.98 4.38
CA HIS A 124 -4.92 -4.95 3.66
C HIS A 124 -3.55 -4.37 3.26
N THR A 125 -3.50 -3.11 2.82
CA THR A 125 -2.25 -2.39 2.58
C THR A 125 -1.38 -2.35 3.83
N GLU A 126 -1.93 -1.91 4.97
CA GLU A 126 -1.20 -1.84 6.24
C GLU A 126 -0.68 -3.21 6.69
N SER A 127 -1.50 -4.25 6.58
CA SER A 127 -1.11 -5.63 6.89
C SER A 127 0.05 -6.11 6.01
N PHE A 128 0.05 -5.76 4.73
CA PHE A 128 1.12 -6.10 3.80
C PHE A 128 2.42 -5.34 4.12
N ILE A 129 2.35 -4.03 4.38
CA ILE A 129 3.51 -3.22 4.78
C ILE A 129 4.14 -3.80 6.06
N ASN A 130 3.34 -4.10 7.09
CA ASN A 130 3.85 -4.67 8.34
C ASN A 130 4.62 -5.98 8.15
N LYS A 131 4.25 -6.83 7.17
CA LYS A 131 4.97 -8.08 6.89
C LYS A 131 6.35 -7.87 6.27
N LEU A 132 6.56 -6.71 5.65
CA LEU A 132 7.78 -6.39 4.93
C LEU A 132 8.77 -5.60 5.77
N VAL A 133 8.29 -4.61 6.53
CA VAL A 133 9.17 -3.59 7.15
C VAL A 133 9.11 -3.53 8.67
N VAL A 134 8.28 -4.36 9.31
CA VAL A 134 8.23 -4.45 10.78
C VAL A 134 8.82 -5.79 11.21
N HIS A 135 9.94 -5.71 11.93
CA HIS A 135 10.69 -6.84 12.47
C HIS A 135 10.84 -6.71 13.99
#